data_AF-A0A9R0QHS8-F1
#
_entry.id   AF-A0A9R0QHS8-F1
#
_cell.length_a   1.000
_cell.length_b   1.000
_cell.length_c   1.000
_cell.angle_alpha   90.00
_cell.angle_beta   90.00
_cell.angle_gamma   90.00
#
_symmetry.space_group_name_H-M   'P 1'
#
loop_
_entity.id
_entity.type
_entity.pdbx_description
1 polymer ?
#
loop_
_entity_poly.entity_id
_entity_poly.type
_entity_poly.pdbx_seq_one_letter_code
_entity_poly.pdbx_strand_id
1 'polypeptide(L)'
;MPPPPPSPSLPGELLEEIFLRLPPDEPACLVRASLSNKLWLGLLSGPRFRGRYHDHHGAPPMMGFLRGFWLEGCHRGEKGPVPRFTSTAKFGARIPDDEWDDYEYSAWDCRHGRVLLGDARNSALLV
;
A
#
# COMPACT_ATOMS: atom_id res chain seq x y z
N MET A 1 13.55 39.43 -22.85
CA MET A 1 13.56 39.21 -21.39
C MET A 1 14.59 38.13 -21.07
N PRO A 2 15.46 38.31 -20.07
CA PRO A 2 16.26 37.21 -19.56
C PRO A 2 15.35 36.12 -18.95
N PRO A 3 15.74 34.84 -18.98
CA PRO A 3 14.96 33.78 -18.36
C PRO A 3 14.85 34.02 -16.84
N PRO A 4 13.72 33.63 -16.21
CA PRO A 4 13.58 33.73 -14.77
C PRO A 4 14.68 32.90 -14.09
N PRO A 5 15.21 33.37 -12.95
CA PRO A 5 16.20 32.61 -12.21
C PRO A 5 15.64 31.24 -11.82
N PRO A 6 16.48 30.19 -11.78
CA PRO A 6 16.04 28.87 -11.37
C PRO A 6 15.48 28.93 -9.95
N SER A 7 14.35 28.26 -9.74
CA SER A 7 13.76 28.11 -8.41
C SER A 7 14.78 27.44 -7.48
N PRO A 8 14.99 27.94 -6.25
CA PRO A 8 15.86 27.25 -5.30
C PRO A 8 15.33 25.83 -5.08
N SER A 9 16.15 24.83 -5.40
CA SER A 9 15.82 23.43 -5.17
C SER A 9 16.23 23.03 -3.76
N LEU A 10 15.29 22.49 -2.98
CA LEU A 10 15.62 21.93 -1.68
C LEU A 10 16.45 20.65 -1.90
N PRO A 11 17.60 20.48 -1.21
CA PRO A 11 18.35 19.23 -1.24
C PRO A 11 17.48 18.02 -0.91
N GLY A 12 17.71 16.89 -1.58
CA GLY A 12 16.95 15.65 -1.37
C GLY A 12 16.94 15.18 0.09
N GLU A 13 18.07 15.32 0.77
CA GLU A 13 18.19 14.99 2.20
C GLU A 13 17.21 15.79 3.08
N LEU A 14 17.03 17.09 2.81
CA LEU A 14 16.08 17.91 3.56
C LEU A 14 14.62 17.57 3.21
N LEU A 15 14.35 17.18 1.96
CA LEU A 15 13.03 16.67 1.58
C LEU A 15 12.72 15.35 2.33
N GLU A 16 13.68 14.42 2.41
CA GLU A 16 13.52 13.20 3.21
C GLU A 16 13.21 13.53 4.66
N GLU A 17 13.94 14.47 5.28
CA GLU A 17 13.70 14.92 6.65
C GLU A 17 12.28 15.49 6.84
N ILE A 18 11.75 16.22 5.86
CA ILE A 18 10.37 16.72 5.92
C ILE A 18 9.37 15.55 5.85
N PHE A 19 9.55 14.63 4.91
CA PHE A 19 8.64 13.49 4.75
C PHE A 19 8.74 12.49 5.89
N LEU A 20 9.91 12.35 6.54
CA LEU A 20 10.10 11.51 7.72
C LEU A 20 9.23 11.98 8.89
N ARG A 21 8.87 13.26 8.95
CA ARG A 21 7.98 13.80 10.00
C ARG A 21 6.50 13.55 9.74
N LEU A 22 6.12 13.06 8.54
CA LEU A 22 4.72 12.74 8.25
C LEU A 22 4.33 11.46 9.00
N PRO A 23 3.22 11.50 9.76
CA PRO A 23 2.91 10.42 10.68
C PRO A 23 2.34 9.20 9.93
N PRO A 24 2.60 8.00 10.43
CA PRO A 24 2.31 6.75 9.73
C PRO A 24 0.80 6.47 9.62
N ASP A 25 -0.02 6.98 10.52
CA ASP A 25 -1.48 6.85 10.55
C ASP A 25 -2.20 7.72 9.50
N GLU A 26 -1.47 8.62 8.82
CA GLU A 26 -1.96 9.45 7.73
C GLU A 26 -1.18 9.21 6.41
N PRO A 27 -1.19 7.99 5.86
CA PRO A 27 -0.36 7.64 4.69
C PRO A 27 -0.76 8.41 3.43
N ALA A 28 -1.96 9.00 3.40
CA ALA A 28 -2.44 9.86 2.31
C ALA A 28 -1.48 11.02 1.99
N CYS A 29 -0.80 11.56 3.00
CA CYS A 29 0.16 12.66 2.83
C CYS A 29 1.37 12.23 2.00
N LEU A 30 1.95 11.06 2.29
CA LEU A 30 3.08 10.50 1.53
C LEU A 30 2.67 10.10 0.10
N VAL A 31 1.45 9.58 -0.07
CA VAL A 31 0.90 9.26 -1.40
C VAL A 31 0.75 10.52 -2.23
N ARG A 32 0.12 11.57 -1.69
CA ARG A 32 -0.04 12.86 -2.40
C ARG A 32 1.30 13.50 -2.72
N ALA A 33 2.27 13.44 -1.81
CA ALA A 33 3.62 13.93 -2.05
C ALA A 33 4.28 13.18 -3.22
N SER A 34 4.20 11.85 -3.24
CA SER A 34 4.72 11.01 -4.32
C SER A 34 4.12 11.35 -5.68
N LEU A 35 2.83 11.70 -5.72
CA LEU A 35 2.11 12.04 -6.96
C LEU A 35 2.42 13.46 -7.48
N SER A 36 3.06 14.32 -6.69
CA SER A 36 3.32 15.71 -7.08
C SER A 36 4.37 15.83 -8.19
N ASN A 37 5.46 15.04 -8.13
CA ASN A 37 6.49 14.99 -9.16
C ASN A 37 7.35 13.70 -9.07
N LYS A 38 8.13 13.42 -10.13
CA LYS A 38 9.01 12.24 -10.22
C LYS A 38 10.16 12.24 -9.21
N LEU A 39 10.67 13.40 -8.80
CA LEU A 39 11.75 13.53 -7.82
C LEU A 39 11.28 13.01 -6.45
N TRP A 40 10.08 13.42 -6.05
CA TRP A 40 9.47 13.07 -4.77
C TRP A 40 9.05 11.62 -4.76
N LEU A 41 8.47 11.12 -5.87
CA LEU A 41 8.22 9.69 -6.05
C LEU A 41 9.49 8.86 -5.87
N GLY A 42 10.59 9.26 -6.52
CA GLY A 42 11.88 8.57 -6.44
C GLY A 42 12.46 8.54 -5.02
N LEU A 43 12.40 9.67 -4.31
CA LEU A 43 12.82 9.76 -2.90
C LEU A 43 11.97 8.87 -2.00
N LEU A 44 10.65 9.00 -2.07
CA LEU A 44 9.70 8.31 -1.18
C LEU A 44 9.63 6.80 -1.44
N SER A 45 9.87 6.37 -2.69
CA SER A 45 9.91 4.94 -3.05
C SER A 45 11.26 4.28 -2.76
N GLY A 46 12.29 5.07 -2.45
CA GLY A 46 13.65 4.60 -2.27
C GLY A 46 13.84 3.74 -1.02
N PRO A 47 14.74 2.73 -1.05
CA PRO A 47 14.97 1.85 0.10
C PRO A 47 15.50 2.59 1.33
N ARG A 48 16.31 3.64 1.11
CA ARG A 48 16.84 4.49 2.19
C ARG A 48 15.74 5.18 2.97
N PHE A 49 14.84 5.89 2.28
CA PHE A 49 13.72 6.58 2.93
C PHE A 49 12.83 5.58 3.67
N ARG A 50 12.48 4.46 3.03
CA ARG A 50 11.64 3.40 3.64
C ARG A 50 12.26 2.82 4.91
N GLY A 51 13.56 2.56 4.91
CA GLY A 51 14.29 2.09 6.09
C GLY A 51 14.26 3.12 7.21
N ARG A 52 14.64 4.37 6.93
CA ARG A 52 14.61 5.46 7.92
C ARG A 52 13.21 5.73 8.46
N TYR A 53 12.19 5.65 7.61
CA TYR A 53 10.79 5.86 8.00
C TYR A 53 10.32 4.76 8.95
N HIS A 54 10.65 3.50 8.65
CA HIS A 54 10.39 2.37 9.54
C HIS A 54 11.16 2.47 10.86
N ASP A 55 12.44 2.87 10.84
CA ASP A 55 13.22 3.00 12.06
C ASP A 55 12.73 4.17 12.95
N HIS A 56 12.24 5.24 12.32
CA HIS A 56 11.73 6.41 13.03
C HIS A 56 10.35 6.19 13.64
N HIS A 57 9.44 5.54 12.91
CA HIS A 57 8.04 5.35 13.31
C HIS A 57 7.73 3.95 13.86
N GLY A 58 8.66 3.02 13.72
CA GLY A 58 8.45 1.60 14.00
C GLY A 58 7.67 0.88 12.90
N ALA A 59 6.99 -0.19 13.27
CA ALA A 59 6.15 -0.93 12.34
C ALA A 59 5.05 0.01 11.77
N PRO A 60 4.88 0.07 10.44
CA PRO A 60 3.81 0.87 9.84
C PRO A 60 2.46 0.43 10.42
N PRO A 61 1.48 1.34 10.51
CA PRO A 61 0.19 0.99 11.06
C PRO A 61 -0.39 -0.09 10.14
N MET A 62 -1.06 -1.07 10.74
CA MET A 62 -1.81 -2.04 9.96
C MET A 62 -2.74 -1.25 9.01
N MET A 63 -2.55 -1.39 7.70
CA MET A 63 -3.41 -0.70 6.72
C MET A 63 -4.79 -1.35 6.66
N GLY A 64 -4.85 -2.65 6.97
CA GLY A 64 -6.08 -3.41 7.11
C GLY A 64 -5.78 -4.90 7.20
N PHE A 65 -6.82 -5.71 7.30
CA PHE A 65 -6.73 -7.17 7.29
C PHE A 65 -7.78 -7.76 6.35
N LEU A 66 -7.51 -8.97 5.84
CA LEU A 66 -8.44 -9.71 5.00
C LEU A 66 -9.25 -10.68 5.86
N ARG A 67 -10.56 -10.72 5.64
CA ARG A 67 -11.48 -11.65 6.31
C ARG A 67 -12.29 -12.38 5.25
N GLY A 68 -12.13 -13.70 5.17
CA GLY A 68 -13.06 -14.56 4.45
C GLY A 68 -14.24 -14.92 5.35
N PHE A 69 -15.47 -14.76 4.87
CA PHE A 69 -16.64 -15.34 5.52
C PHE A 69 -17.11 -16.54 4.71
N TRP A 70 -17.23 -17.69 5.36
CA TRP A 70 -17.97 -18.82 4.81
C TRP A 70 -19.45 -18.48 4.96
N LEU A 71 -20.14 -18.21 3.84
CA LEU A 71 -21.59 -18.19 3.86
C LEU A 71 -22.07 -19.62 4.12
N GLU A 72 -22.67 -19.82 5.29
CA GLU A 72 -23.23 -21.09 5.72
C GLU A 72 -24.35 -21.49 4.73
N GLY A 73 -24.03 -22.39 3.81
CA GLY A 73 -24.95 -22.82 2.74
C GLY A 73 -24.31 -23.11 1.37
N CYS A 74 -23.06 -22.69 1.12
CA CYS A 74 -22.41 -22.98 -0.16
C CYS A 74 -22.02 -24.46 -0.25
N HIS A 75 -22.75 -25.21 -1.08
CA HIS A 75 -22.48 -26.61 -1.36
C HIS A 75 -21.11 -26.81 -2.02
N ARG A 76 -20.57 -28.03 -1.85
CA ARG A 76 -19.22 -28.54 -2.15
C ARG A 76 -18.65 -28.33 -3.58
N GLY A 77 -19.26 -27.49 -4.41
CA GLY A 77 -18.80 -27.15 -5.75
C GLY A 77 -18.89 -25.66 -6.11
N GLU A 78 -19.39 -24.81 -5.21
CA GLU A 78 -19.48 -23.36 -5.43
C GLU A 78 -18.39 -22.62 -4.65
N LYS A 79 -17.73 -21.74 -5.38
CA LYS A 79 -16.64 -20.81 -5.02
C LYS A 79 -16.30 -20.66 -3.53
N GLY A 80 -14.99 -20.74 -3.25
CA GLY A 80 -14.42 -20.45 -1.93
C GLY A 80 -14.77 -19.03 -1.43
N PRO A 81 -14.53 -18.76 -0.13
CA PRO A 81 -14.99 -17.55 0.53
C PRO A 81 -14.34 -16.32 -0.08
N VAL A 82 -15.15 -15.31 -0.40
CA VAL A 82 -14.66 -14.04 -0.94
C VAL A 82 -13.84 -13.31 0.13
N PRO A 83 -12.55 -13.00 -0.11
CA PRO A 83 -11.73 -12.29 0.86
C PRO A 83 -12.13 -10.82 0.92
N ARG A 84 -12.70 -10.36 2.05
CA ARG A 84 -13.04 -8.95 2.27
C ARG A 84 -11.92 -8.21 2.99
N PHE A 85 -11.45 -7.10 2.43
CA PHE A 85 -10.51 -6.22 3.11
C PHE A 85 -11.20 -5.27 4.08
N THR A 86 -10.75 -5.26 5.33
CA THR A 86 -11.15 -4.31 6.35
C THR A 86 -9.99 -3.37 6.60
N SER A 87 -10.11 -2.13 6.13
CA SER A 87 -9.12 -1.09 6.42
C SER A 87 -9.09 -0.78 7.91
N THR A 88 -7.89 -0.74 8.48
CA THR A 88 -7.65 -0.25 9.85
C THR A 88 -7.07 1.17 9.85
N ALA A 89 -6.75 1.70 8.67
CA ALA A 89 -6.33 3.09 8.49
C ALA A 89 -7.49 3.98 8.03
N LYS A 90 -7.44 5.27 8.39
CA LYS A 90 -8.37 6.31 7.88
C LYS A 90 -8.30 6.46 6.37
N PHE A 91 -7.13 6.17 5.79
CA PHE A 91 -6.93 6.05 4.36
C PHE A 91 -7.01 4.56 3.98
N GLY A 92 -8.17 4.14 3.51
CA GLY A 92 -8.35 2.81 2.95
C GLY A 92 -7.90 2.79 1.49
N ALA A 93 -7.04 1.85 1.12
CA ALA A 93 -6.90 1.50 -0.29
C ALA A 93 -8.29 1.08 -0.77
N ARG A 94 -8.80 1.75 -1.83
CA ARG A 94 -9.96 1.25 -2.56
C ARG A 94 -9.48 0.00 -3.28
N ILE A 95 -9.67 -1.15 -2.64
CA ILE A 95 -9.67 -2.41 -3.37
C ILE A 95 -10.93 -2.32 -4.25
N PRO A 96 -10.82 -2.45 -5.58
CA PRO A 96 -12.00 -2.51 -6.44
C PRO A 96 -12.97 -3.52 -5.85
N ASP A 97 -14.22 -3.10 -5.61
CA ASP A 97 -15.28 -4.02 -5.19
C ASP A 97 -15.32 -5.16 -6.22
N ASP A 98 -14.91 -6.35 -5.78
CA ASP A 98 -15.48 -7.65 -6.14
C ASP A 98 -15.80 -7.94 -7.63
N GLU A 99 -15.07 -7.38 -8.60
CA GLU A 99 -14.95 -7.97 -9.96
C GLU A 99 -13.86 -9.07 -9.99
N TRP A 100 -13.45 -9.56 -8.82
CA TRP A 100 -12.63 -10.77 -8.70
C TRP A 100 -13.49 -12.04 -8.88
N ASP A 101 -14.67 -11.90 -9.50
CA ASP A 101 -15.55 -13.05 -9.70
C ASP A 101 -15.05 -13.99 -10.82
N ASP A 102 -14.06 -13.57 -11.62
CA ASP A 102 -13.51 -14.35 -12.74
C ASP A 102 -12.09 -14.89 -12.51
N TYR A 103 -11.38 -14.48 -11.44
CA TYR A 103 -10.00 -14.92 -11.20
C TYR A 103 -9.89 -15.78 -9.92
N GLU A 104 -9.26 -16.95 -10.03
CA GLU A 104 -9.12 -17.96 -8.96
C GLU A 104 -8.18 -17.55 -7.79
N TYR A 105 -7.82 -16.28 -7.63
CA TYR A 105 -6.90 -15.87 -6.57
C TYR A 105 -7.61 -15.67 -5.22
N SER A 106 -7.10 -16.35 -4.20
CA SER A 106 -7.49 -16.19 -2.79
C SER A 106 -6.34 -15.58 -1.99
N ALA A 107 -6.63 -14.71 -1.03
CA ALA A 107 -5.62 -14.23 -0.10
C ALA A 107 -5.30 -15.28 0.96
N TRP A 108 -4.05 -15.69 1.05
CA TRP A 108 -3.59 -16.75 1.94
C TRP A 108 -2.93 -16.22 3.22
N ASP A 109 -2.21 -15.11 3.14
CA ASP A 109 -1.48 -14.54 4.28
C ASP A 109 -1.30 -13.02 4.10
N CYS A 110 -1.19 -12.28 5.21
CA CYS A 110 -0.90 -10.85 5.22
C CYS A 110 0.21 -10.58 6.23
N ARG A 111 1.41 -10.18 5.76
CA ARG A 111 2.55 -9.84 6.63
C ARG A 111 3.26 -8.60 6.14
N HIS A 112 3.64 -7.72 7.06
CA HIS A 112 4.46 -6.53 6.78
C HIS A 112 3.86 -5.59 5.70
N GLY A 113 2.54 -5.45 5.67
CA GLY A 113 1.83 -4.63 4.68
C GLY A 113 1.82 -5.22 3.26
N ARG A 114 2.14 -6.51 3.11
CA ARG A 114 2.03 -7.27 1.86
C ARG A 114 0.98 -8.37 1.99
N VAL A 115 0.35 -8.71 0.88
CA VAL A 115 -0.67 -9.77 0.80
C VAL A 115 -0.14 -10.88 -0.10
N LEU A 116 -0.18 -12.11 0.42
CA LEU A 116 0.07 -13.31 -0.37
C LEU A 116 -1.25 -13.73 -1.03
N LEU A 117 -1.29 -13.62 -2.35
CA LEU A 117 -2.41 -14.09 -3.17
C LEU A 117 -1.98 -15.41 -3.82
N GLY A 118 -2.85 -16.42 -3.78
CA GLY A 118 -2.61 -17.72 -4.41
C GLY A 118 -3.78 -18.15 -5.28
N ASP A 119 -3.47 -18.65 -6.47
CA ASP A 119 -4.42 -19.29 -7.40
C ASP A 119 -4.55 -20.80 -7.11
N ALA A 120 -5.74 -21.37 -7.32
CA ALA A 120 -5.97 -22.81 -7.38
C ALA A 120 -5.03 -23.56 -8.35
N ARG A 121 -4.45 -22.86 -9.34
CA ARG A 121 -3.48 -23.39 -10.32
C ARG A 121 -2.01 -23.24 -9.93
N ASN A 122 -1.72 -22.91 -8.67
CA ASN A 122 -0.40 -23.03 -8.04
C ASN A 122 0.62 -21.92 -8.36
N SER A 123 0.15 -20.69 -8.56
CA SER A 123 1.01 -19.49 -8.62
C SER A 123 0.73 -18.59 -7.41
N ALA A 124 1.74 -18.44 -6.54
CA ALA A 124 1.73 -17.47 -5.45
C ALA A 124 2.28 -16.14 -5.96
N LEU A 125 1.50 -15.07 -5.85
CA LEU A 125 1.92 -13.70 -6.13
C LEU A 125 1.96 -12.94 -4.80
N LEU A 126 3.14 -12.42 -4.47
CA LEU A 126 3.32 -11.50 -3.34
C LEU A 126 3.16 -10.07 -3.87
N VAL A 127 2.10 -9.38 -3.43
CA VAL A 127 1.87 -7.95 -3.72
C VAL A 127 2.27 -7.12 -2.52
#